data_AF-A0A3E3E571-F1
#
_entry.id   AF-A0A3E3E571-F1
#
_cell.length_a   1.000
_cell.length_b   1.000
_cell.length_c   1.000
_cell.angle_alpha   90.00
_cell.angle_beta   90.00
_cell.angle_gamma   90.00
#
_symmetry.space_group_name_H-M   'P 1'
#
loop_
_entity.id
_entity.type
_entity.pdbx_description
1 polymer ?
#
loop_
_entity_poly.entity_id
_entity_poly.type
_entity_poly.pdbx_seq_one_letter_code
_entity_poly.pdbx_strand_id
1 'polypeptide(L)'
;MDWTSPYVDHKVWILDHLESLHLEPKEALVLLLIDYYNDMHKTIHHEMIAQKLHIDVEEVENLFVTLADKGYLNITYQQGGLQFDIEGVYSQEQRKVQGSHRSLIEEFEAEFKRTLSSMEMERILQLASYYDERMVICALNEAAVYEKRNLNYIESILVSWKEKGLSVEDVESGKR
;
A
#
# COMPACT_ATOMS: atom_id res chain seq x y z
N MET A 1 -7.01 7.72 -4.23
CA MET A 1 -5.70 8.09 -4.77
C MET A 1 -4.76 6.98 -4.35
N ASP A 2 -3.86 6.57 -5.22
CA ASP A 2 -2.70 5.77 -4.84
C ASP A 2 -1.96 6.58 -3.77
N TRP A 3 -1.53 5.93 -2.68
CA TRP A 3 -0.89 6.59 -1.55
C TRP A 3 0.52 6.06 -1.28
N THR A 4 0.96 5.10 -2.08
CA THR A 4 2.25 4.39 -1.98
C THR A 4 3.08 4.45 -3.27
N SER A 5 2.59 5.15 -4.30
CA SER A 5 3.33 5.50 -5.50
C SER A 5 4.55 6.35 -5.14
N PRO A 6 5.68 6.23 -5.84
CA PRO A 6 6.82 7.15 -5.70
C PRO A 6 6.50 8.62 -6.08
N TYR A 7 5.25 8.89 -6.48
CA TYR A 7 4.69 10.21 -6.79
C TYR A 7 3.68 10.70 -5.75
N VAL A 8 3.37 9.86 -4.76
CA VAL A 8 2.48 10.20 -3.68
C VAL A 8 3.37 10.60 -2.54
N ASP A 9 3.44 11.89 -2.33
CA ASP A 9 4.17 12.43 -1.21
C ASP A 9 3.40 12.01 0.04
N HIS A 10 3.85 10.92 0.70
CA HIS A 10 3.31 10.40 1.96
C HIS A 10 3.13 11.52 2.99
N LYS A 11 3.99 12.55 2.93
CA LYS A 11 3.89 13.75 3.75
C LYS A 11 2.66 14.56 3.37
N VAL A 12 2.42 14.77 2.08
CA VAL A 12 1.19 15.41 1.58
C VAL A 12 -0.04 14.61 1.97
N TRP A 13 0.00 13.28 1.93
CA TRP A 13 -1.11 12.44 2.40
C TRP A 13 -1.48 12.74 3.84
N ILE A 14 -0.48 12.63 4.73
CA ILE A 14 -0.63 12.83 6.17
C ILE A 14 -1.20 14.22 6.42
N LEU A 15 -0.71 15.24 5.71
CA LEU A 15 -1.18 16.61 5.79
C LEU A 15 -2.63 16.78 5.32
N ASP A 16 -3.01 16.19 4.19
CA ASP A 16 -4.37 16.26 3.64
C ASP A 16 -5.40 15.54 4.52
N HIS A 17 -4.96 14.55 5.30
CA HIS A 17 -5.84 13.69 6.10
C HIS A 17 -5.75 13.93 7.61
N LEU A 18 -5.01 14.95 8.07
CA LEU A 18 -4.86 15.29 9.50
C LEU A 18 -6.20 15.39 10.23
N GLU A 19 -7.24 15.91 9.56
CA GLU A 19 -8.61 16.08 10.08
C GLU A 19 -9.23 14.73 10.53
N SER A 20 -8.85 13.66 9.83
CA SER A 20 -9.39 12.31 10.00
C SER A 20 -8.48 11.41 10.85
N LEU A 21 -7.22 11.81 11.00
CA LEU A 21 -6.25 11.13 11.85
C LEU A 21 -6.39 11.68 13.28
N HIS A 22 -6.48 10.79 14.27
CA HIS A 22 -6.56 11.20 15.67
C HIS A 22 -5.17 11.51 16.23
N LEU A 23 -4.47 12.45 15.56
CA LEU A 23 -3.10 12.84 15.86
C LEU A 23 -3.04 14.21 16.53
N GLU A 24 -2.22 14.30 17.57
CA GLU A 24 -1.74 15.55 18.12
C GLU A 24 -0.67 16.17 17.20
N PRO A 25 -0.46 17.51 17.25
CA PRO A 25 0.49 18.18 16.36
C PRO A 25 1.92 17.59 16.40
N LYS A 26 2.40 17.22 17.59
CA LYS A 26 3.72 16.60 17.76
C LYS A 26 3.78 15.19 17.19
N GLU A 27 2.73 14.40 17.31
CA GLU A 27 2.65 13.05 16.76
C GLU A 27 2.67 13.08 15.22
N ALA A 28 1.92 14.00 14.62
CA ALA A 28 1.94 14.22 13.18
C ALA A 28 3.36 14.60 12.69
N LEU A 29 4.03 15.52 13.39
CA LEU A 29 5.41 15.90 13.07
C LEU A 29 6.39 14.73 13.20
N VAL A 30 6.22 13.87 14.21
CA VAL A 30 7.03 12.66 14.37
C VAL A 30 6.85 11.71 13.19
N LEU A 31 5.61 11.44 12.76
CA LEU A 31 5.34 10.58 11.60
C LEU A 31 5.98 11.14 10.32
N LEU A 32 5.86 12.45 10.08
CA LEU A 32 6.50 13.12 8.93
C LEU A 32 8.02 13.02 8.97
N LEU A 33 8.63 13.08 10.16
CA LEU A 33 10.08 12.92 10.32
C LEU A 33 10.53 11.48 10.09
N ILE A 34 9.76 10.50 10.58
CA ILE A 34 10.03 9.07 10.33
C ILE A 34 9.98 8.79 8.83
N ASP A 35 8.91 9.23 8.15
CA ASP A 35 8.75 9.10 6.70
C ASP A 35 9.94 9.73 5.95
N TYR A 36 10.31 10.96 6.31
CA TYR A 36 11.48 11.64 5.74
C TYR A 36 12.80 10.86 5.92
N TYR A 37 13.02 10.24 7.08
CA TYR A 37 14.25 9.46 7.30
C TYR A 37 14.23 8.12 6.57
N ASN A 38 13.06 7.49 6.47
CA ASN A 38 12.85 6.27 5.69
C ASN A 38 13.16 6.50 4.20
N ASP A 39 12.69 7.62 3.62
CA ASP A 39 13.01 8.03 2.24
C ASP A 39 14.51 8.19 2.01
N MET A 40 15.23 8.70 3.02
CA MET A 40 16.67 8.89 2.97
C MET A 40 17.47 7.61 3.29
N HIS A 41 16.80 6.48 3.57
CA HIS A 41 17.40 5.25 4.09
C HIS A 41 18.32 5.48 5.31
N LYS A 42 17.97 6.45 6.15
CA LYS A 42 18.73 6.78 7.36
C LYS A 42 18.23 5.98 8.55
N THR A 43 19.15 5.46 9.34
CA THR A 43 18.81 4.90 10.65
C THR A 43 18.20 5.99 11.52
N ILE A 44 17.03 5.69 12.07
CA ILE A 44 16.30 6.63 12.93
C ILE A 44 16.79 6.44 14.36
N HIS A 45 17.38 7.52 14.90
CA HIS A 45 17.78 7.63 16.29
C HIS A 45 16.86 8.62 17.00
N HIS A 46 16.45 8.32 18.23
CA HIS A 46 15.52 9.14 19.01
C HIS A 46 16.06 10.56 19.20
N GLU A 47 17.38 10.69 19.36
CA GLU A 47 18.10 11.96 19.50
C GLU A 47 17.94 12.88 18.29
N MET A 48 17.83 12.32 17.08
CA MET A 48 17.65 13.11 15.85
C MET A 48 16.27 13.77 15.79
N ILE A 49 15.25 13.10 16.34
CA ILE A 49 13.88 13.63 16.42
C ILE A 49 13.80 14.64 17.56
N ALA A 50 14.34 14.29 18.73
CA ALA A 50 14.41 15.17 19.89
C ALA A 50 15.05 16.53 19.53
N GLN A 51 16.18 16.50 18.82
CA GLN A 51 16.87 17.71 18.38
C GLN A 51 16.03 18.55 17.40
N LYS A 52 15.34 17.93 16.45
CA LYS A 52 14.52 18.65 15.46
C LYS A 52 13.26 19.26 16.05
N LEU A 53 12.64 18.59 17.03
CA LEU A 53 11.41 19.04 17.67
C LEU A 53 11.68 19.89 18.92
N HIS A 54 12.95 20.03 19.33
CA HIS A 54 13.36 20.72 20.56
C HIS A 54 12.68 20.16 21.82
N ILE A 55 12.60 18.82 21.88
CA ILE A 55 12.07 18.05 23.01
C ILE A 55 13.17 17.12 23.56
N ASP A 56 12.92 16.50 24.71
CA ASP A 56 13.82 15.48 25.24
C ASP A 56 13.52 14.08 24.65
N VAL A 57 14.45 13.15 24.89
CA VAL A 57 14.36 11.78 24.37
C VAL A 57 13.21 11.00 25.01
N GLU A 58 12.89 11.29 26.28
CA GLU A 58 11.79 10.64 27.01
C GLU A 58 10.44 11.03 26.39
N GLU A 59 10.28 12.28 25.97
CA GLU A 59 9.10 12.75 25.24
C GLU A 59 8.98 12.08 23.87
N VAL A 60 10.10 11.85 23.15
CA VAL A 60 10.09 11.08 21.88
C VAL A 60 9.63 9.64 22.10
N GLU A 61 10.13 8.98 23.14
CA GLU A 61 9.71 7.60 23.48
C GLU A 61 8.20 7.55 23.78
N ASN A 62 7.68 8.50 24.55
CA ASN A 62 6.25 8.59 24.84
C ASN A 62 5.42 8.80 23.56
N LEU A 63 5.89 9.63 22.63
CA LEU A 63 5.24 9.82 21.32
C LEU A 63 5.25 8.53 20.49
N PHE A 64 6.35 7.77 20.50
CA PHE A 64 6.43 6.48 19.80
C PHE A 64 5.46 5.45 20.37
N VAL A 65 5.38 5.34 21.70
CA VAL A 65 4.41 4.45 22.37
C VAL A 65 2.99 4.84 22.00
N THR A 66 2.66 6.14 22.04
CA THR A 66 1.31 6.61 21.71
C THR A 66 0.95 6.34 20.25
N LEU A 67 1.89 6.55 19.32
CA LEU A 67 1.70 6.24 17.90
C LEU A 67 1.55 4.73 17.65
N ALA A 68 2.27 3.89 18.39
CA ALA A 68 2.16 2.44 18.30
C ALA A 68 0.82 1.93 18.85
N ASP A 69 0.36 2.47 19.98
CA ASP A 69 -0.95 2.16 20.56
C ASP A 69 -2.11 2.55 19.64
N LYS A 70 -1.95 3.66 18.89
CA LYS A 70 -2.89 4.06 17.83
C LYS A 70 -2.82 3.19 16.58
N GLY A 71 -1.83 2.30 16.49
CA GLY A 71 -1.58 1.43 15.34
C GLY A 71 -0.99 2.18 14.13
N TYR A 72 -0.45 3.37 14.34
CA TYR A 72 0.16 4.20 13.29
C TYR A 72 1.66 3.94 13.11
N LEU A 73 2.33 3.47 14.16
CA LEU A 73 3.76 3.17 14.13
C LEU A 73 4.02 1.73 14.56
N ASN A 74 4.80 1.00 13.79
CA ASN A 74 5.30 -0.31 14.15
C ASN A 74 6.83 -0.31 14.11
N ILE A 75 7.46 -0.80 15.17
CA ILE A 75 8.92 -0.84 15.30
C ILE A 75 9.34 -2.29 15.33
N THR A 76 10.10 -2.73 14.33
CA THR A 76 10.57 -4.12 14.23
C THR A 76 12.09 -4.17 14.10
N TYR A 77 12.69 -5.29 14.50
CA TYR A 77 14.12 -5.51 14.32
C TYR A 77 14.36 -6.33 13.05
N GLN A 78 14.97 -5.71 12.05
CA GLN A 78 15.30 -6.35 10.77
C GLN A 78 16.73 -6.03 10.35
N GLN A 79 17.43 -7.02 9.79
CA GLN A 79 18.80 -6.88 9.26
C GLN A 79 19.83 -6.22 10.21
N GLY A 80 19.67 -6.40 11.52
CA GLY A 80 20.61 -5.85 12.50
C GLY A 80 20.33 -4.40 12.91
N GLY A 81 19.16 -3.85 12.56
CA GLY A 81 18.73 -2.50 12.95
C GLY A 81 17.24 -2.42 13.29
N LEU A 82 16.84 -1.28 13.85
CA LEU A 82 15.43 -0.94 14.08
C LEU A 82 14.83 -0.36 12.80
N GLN A 83 13.72 -0.94 12.36
CA GLN A 83 12.92 -0.47 11.24
C GLN A 83 11.62 0.14 11.79
N PHE A 84 11.32 1.35 11.35
CA PHE A 84 10.13 2.11 11.73
C PHE A 84 9.16 2.12 10.55
N ASP A 85 8.04 1.44 10.71
CA ASP A 85 6.99 1.31 9.70
C ASP A 85 5.79 2.15 10.11
N ILE A 86 5.33 3.01 9.20
CA ILE A 86 4.18 3.91 9.43
C ILE A 86 2.98 3.58 8.53
N GLU A 87 2.98 2.42 7.88
CA GLU A 87 1.92 2.01 6.96
C GLU A 87 0.55 1.92 7.64
N GLY A 88 0.56 1.70 8.97
CA GLY A 88 -0.62 1.71 9.81
C GLY A 88 -1.43 3.01 9.74
N VAL A 89 -0.80 4.15 9.42
CA VAL A 89 -1.46 5.44 9.18
C VAL A 89 -2.48 5.35 8.04
N TYR A 90 -2.20 4.55 7.01
CA TYR A 90 -3.03 4.39 5.82
C TYR A 90 -4.09 3.28 5.96
N SER A 91 -4.02 2.48 7.03
CA SER A 91 -4.86 1.30 7.22
C SER A 91 -6.38 1.58 7.36
N GLN A 92 -6.75 2.77 7.84
CA GLN A 92 -8.16 3.19 8.00
C GLN A 92 -8.87 3.38 6.65
N GLU A 93 -8.17 3.88 5.63
CA GLU A 93 -8.68 3.92 4.25
C GLU A 93 -8.58 2.54 3.57
N GLN A 94 -7.51 1.78 3.80
CA GLN A 94 -7.40 0.42 3.28
C GLN A 94 -8.55 -0.47 3.74
N ARG A 95 -9.04 -0.35 4.98
CA ARG A 95 -10.24 -1.08 5.45
C ARG A 95 -11.54 -0.68 4.75
N LYS A 96 -11.67 0.58 4.30
CA LYS A 96 -12.83 1.03 3.51
C LYS A 96 -12.76 0.55 2.06
N VAL A 97 -11.57 0.56 1.46
CA VAL A 97 -11.34 0.09 0.08
C VAL A 97 -11.43 -1.45 0.00
N GLN A 98 -10.89 -2.17 0.99
CA GLN A 98 -10.98 -3.63 1.10
C GLN A 98 -12.42 -4.13 1.22
N GLY A 99 -13.36 -3.33 1.74
CA GLY A 99 -14.77 -3.73 1.83
C GLY A 99 -15.46 -3.94 0.48
N SER A 100 -14.98 -3.29 -0.60
CA SER A 100 -15.65 -3.32 -1.91
C SER A 100 -15.02 -4.27 -2.93
N HIS A 101 -13.73 -4.61 -2.79
CA HIS A 101 -12.98 -5.45 -3.73
C HIS A 101 -12.32 -6.67 -3.07
N ARG A 102 -12.82 -7.07 -1.90
CA ARG A 102 -12.29 -8.22 -1.14
C ARG A 102 -12.22 -9.49 -2.00
N SER A 103 -13.25 -9.74 -2.82
CA SER A 103 -13.32 -10.85 -3.76
C SER A 103 -12.12 -10.88 -4.70
N LEU A 104 -11.82 -9.76 -5.34
CA LEU A 104 -10.71 -9.68 -6.30
C LEU A 104 -9.35 -10.00 -5.66
N ILE A 105 -9.10 -9.45 -4.47
CA ILE A 105 -7.82 -9.66 -3.78
C ILE A 105 -7.68 -11.10 -3.32
N GLU A 106 -8.73 -11.70 -2.76
CA GLU A 106 -8.74 -13.11 -2.33
C GLU A 106 -8.49 -14.06 -3.52
N GLU A 107 -9.06 -13.78 -4.70
CA GLU A 107 -8.83 -14.57 -5.92
C GLU A 107 -7.36 -14.53 -6.38
N PHE A 108 -6.72 -13.35 -6.34
CA PHE A 108 -5.31 -13.23 -6.69
C PHE A 108 -4.39 -13.92 -5.67
N GLU A 109 -4.66 -13.80 -4.38
CA GLU A 109 -3.88 -14.49 -3.33
C GLU A 109 -4.00 -16.00 -3.43
N ALA A 110 -5.21 -16.51 -3.71
CA ALA A 110 -5.47 -17.93 -3.92
C ALA A 110 -4.65 -18.47 -5.11
N GLU A 111 -4.63 -17.75 -6.24
CA GLU A 111 -3.90 -18.18 -7.42
C GLU A 111 -2.37 -18.05 -7.27
N PHE A 112 -1.90 -17.00 -6.59
CA PHE A 112 -0.47 -16.76 -6.36
C PHE A 112 0.09 -17.64 -5.23
N LYS A 113 -0.79 -18.27 -4.43
CA LYS A 113 -0.47 -19.10 -3.26
C LYS A 113 0.40 -18.39 -2.23
N ARG A 114 0.25 -17.07 -2.14
CA ARG A 114 0.92 -16.20 -1.17
C ARG A 114 0.08 -14.95 -0.97
N THR A 115 0.36 -14.24 0.11
CA THR A 115 -0.19 -12.90 0.29
C THR A 115 0.37 -11.95 -0.76
N LEU A 116 -0.46 -11.02 -1.20
CA LEU A 116 -0.03 -9.93 -2.08
C LEU A 116 0.69 -8.87 -1.26
N SER A 117 1.69 -8.24 -1.86
CA SER A 117 2.23 -7.00 -1.28
C SER A 117 1.24 -5.85 -1.51
N SER A 118 1.38 -4.76 -0.74
CA SER A 118 0.57 -3.56 -0.91
C SER A 118 0.62 -3.03 -2.35
N MET A 119 1.81 -3.02 -2.96
CA MET A 119 2.03 -2.62 -4.35
C MET A 119 1.28 -3.49 -5.36
N GLU A 120 1.20 -4.80 -5.11
CA GLU A 120 0.51 -5.73 -6.00
C GLU A 120 -1.00 -5.57 -5.92
N MET A 121 -1.53 -5.49 -4.71
CA MET A 121 -2.95 -5.25 -4.46
C MET A 121 -3.41 -3.93 -5.08
N GLU A 122 -2.64 -2.86 -4.92
CA GLU A 122 -2.93 -1.56 -5.54
C GLU A 122 -2.95 -1.65 -7.07
N ARG A 123 -1.95 -2.31 -7.66
CA ARG A 123 -1.89 -2.51 -9.11
C ARG A 123 -3.08 -3.32 -9.63
N ILE A 124 -3.53 -4.32 -8.89
CA ILE A 124 -4.72 -5.13 -9.21
C ILE A 124 -5.99 -4.26 -9.17
N LEU A 125 -6.16 -3.44 -8.13
CA LEU A 125 -7.29 -2.52 -8.00
C LEU A 125 -7.30 -1.46 -9.09
N GLN A 126 -6.12 -0.94 -9.45
CA GLN A 126 -5.97 -0.01 -10.55
C GLN A 126 -6.41 -0.66 -11.87
N LEU A 127 -5.96 -1.87 -12.17
CA LEU A 127 -6.42 -2.63 -13.34
C LEU A 127 -7.94 -2.82 -13.32
N ALA A 128 -8.53 -3.16 -12.16
CA ALA A 128 -9.97 -3.34 -12.04
C ALA A 128 -10.75 -2.04 -12.30
N SER A 129 -10.19 -0.89 -11.92
CA SER A 129 -10.79 0.42 -12.23
C SER A 129 -10.76 0.76 -13.73
N TYR A 130 -9.75 0.28 -14.47
CA TYR A 130 -9.58 0.56 -15.90
C TYR A 130 -10.26 -0.47 -16.82
N TYR A 131 -10.39 -1.72 -16.39
CA TYR A 131 -10.79 -2.85 -17.23
C TYR A 131 -12.04 -3.60 -16.74
N ASP A 132 -12.63 -3.21 -15.59
CA ASP A 132 -13.64 -3.97 -14.84
C ASP A 132 -13.05 -5.18 -14.08
N GLU A 133 -13.52 -5.39 -12.85
CA GLU A 133 -13.09 -6.48 -11.96
C GLU A 133 -13.19 -7.85 -12.65
N ARG A 134 -14.27 -8.10 -13.40
CA ARG A 134 -14.46 -9.39 -14.08
C ARG A 134 -13.41 -9.63 -15.14
N MET A 135 -13.05 -8.60 -15.91
CA MET A 135 -12.02 -8.73 -16.95
C MET A 135 -10.65 -9.03 -16.34
N VAL A 136 -10.33 -8.41 -15.21
CA VAL A 136 -9.07 -8.66 -14.49
C VAL A 136 -9.01 -10.10 -13.96
N ILE A 137 -10.13 -10.65 -13.46
CA ILE A 137 -10.22 -12.06 -13.06
C ILE A 137 -10.03 -12.99 -14.27
N CYS A 138 -10.62 -12.69 -15.43
CA CYS A 138 -10.40 -13.48 -16.64
C CYS A 138 -8.91 -13.49 -17.05
N ALA A 139 -8.24 -12.34 -16.99
CA ALA A 139 -6.82 -12.24 -17.30
C ALA A 139 -5.93 -12.99 -16.29
N LEU A 140 -6.29 -12.99 -15.00
CA LEU A 140 -5.63 -13.80 -13.97
C LEU A 140 -5.73 -15.30 -14.30
N ASN A 141 -6.93 -15.77 -14.63
CA ASN A 141 -7.16 -17.17 -14.99
C ASN A 141 -6.37 -17.59 -16.24
N GLU A 142 -6.28 -16.71 -17.24
CA GLU A 142 -5.46 -16.99 -18.42
C GLU A 142 -3.97 -17.05 -18.08
N ALA A 143 -3.48 -16.12 -17.27
CA ALA A 143 -2.11 -16.12 -16.78
C ALA A 143 -1.76 -17.40 -15.98
N ALA A 144 -2.72 -17.90 -15.19
CA ALA A 144 -2.60 -19.15 -14.45
C ALA A 144 -2.48 -20.38 -15.37
N VAL A 145 -3.29 -20.45 -16.44
CA VAL A 145 -3.25 -21.52 -17.45
C VAL A 145 -1.89 -21.57 -18.15
N TYR A 146 -1.28 -20.42 -18.41
CA TYR A 146 0.06 -20.31 -19.02
C TYR A 146 1.21 -20.40 -18.00
N GLU A 147 0.91 -20.68 -16.72
CA GLU A 147 1.86 -20.72 -15.60
C GLU A 147 2.68 -19.42 -15.42
N LYS A 148 2.20 -18.30 -15.97
CA LYS A 148 2.85 -16.98 -15.90
C LYS A 148 2.13 -16.08 -14.91
N ARG A 149 2.21 -16.44 -13.63
CA ARG A 149 1.59 -15.74 -12.49
C ARG A 149 2.36 -14.47 -12.11
N ASN A 150 2.39 -13.48 -13.00
CA ASN A 150 2.94 -12.17 -12.69
C ASN A 150 2.05 -11.06 -13.26
N LEU A 151 1.98 -9.94 -12.55
CA LEU A 151 1.09 -8.82 -12.90
C LEU A 151 1.42 -8.19 -14.25
N ASN A 152 2.69 -8.19 -14.67
CA ASN A 152 3.08 -7.65 -15.99
C ASN A 152 2.44 -8.45 -17.13
N TYR A 153 2.34 -9.77 -16.97
CA TYR A 153 1.73 -10.65 -17.97
C TYR A 153 0.21 -10.46 -18.00
N ILE A 154 -0.42 -10.37 -16.83
CA ILE A 154 -1.86 -10.09 -16.69
C ILE A 154 -2.21 -8.75 -17.35
N GLU A 155 -1.42 -7.71 -17.11
CA GLU A 155 -1.60 -6.41 -17.75
C GLU A 155 -1.43 -6.48 -19.27
N SER A 156 -0.45 -7.24 -19.76
CA SER A 156 -0.25 -7.44 -21.21
C SER A 156 -1.45 -8.11 -21.87
N ILE A 157 -2.10 -9.06 -21.19
CA ILE A 157 -3.35 -9.69 -21.65
C ILE A 157 -4.46 -8.64 -21.74
N LEU A 158 -4.64 -7.85 -20.68
CA LEU A 158 -5.67 -6.80 -20.62
C LEU A 158 -5.49 -5.73 -21.71
N VAL A 159 -4.25 -5.30 -21.96
CA VAL A 159 -3.93 -4.36 -23.04
C VAL A 159 -4.28 -4.96 -24.41
N SER A 160 -3.86 -6.20 -24.66
CA SER A 160 -4.16 -6.92 -25.91
C SER A 160 -5.66 -7.04 -26.16
N TRP A 161 -6.45 -7.39 -25.15
CA TRP A 161 -7.90 -7.49 -25.27
C TRP A 161 -8.57 -6.15 -25.52
N LYS A 162 -8.09 -5.09 -24.86
CA LYS A 162 -8.58 -3.72 -25.08
C LYS A 162 -8.27 -3.21 -26.49
N GLU A 163 -7.08 -3.48 -27.01
CA GLU A 163 -6.71 -3.13 -28.40
C GLU A 163 -7.58 -3.87 -29.42
N LYS A 164 -7.98 -5.11 -29.12
CA LYS A 164 -8.89 -5.92 -29.95
C LYS A 164 -10.37 -5.57 -29.77
N GLY A 165 -10.69 -4.71 -28.80
CA GLY A 165 -12.07 -4.35 -28.46
C GLY A 165 -12.90 -5.52 -27.91
N LEU A 166 -12.27 -6.50 -27.27
CA LEU A 166 -12.95 -7.68 -26.73
C LEU A 166 -13.73 -7.32 -25.45
N SER A 167 -14.95 -7.81 -25.36
CA SER A 167 -15.74 -7.75 -24.13
C SER A 167 -15.42 -8.94 -23.21
N VAL A 168 -15.79 -8.84 -21.91
CA VAL A 168 -15.64 -9.94 -20.95
C VAL A 168 -16.33 -11.20 -21.46
N GLU A 169 -17.52 -11.06 -22.05
CA GLU A 169 -18.30 -12.16 -22.64
C GLU A 169 -17.57 -12.83 -23.83
N ASP A 170 -16.87 -12.03 -24.65
CA ASP A 170 -16.07 -12.56 -25.77
C ASP A 170 -14.92 -13.42 -25.24
N VAL A 171 -14.21 -12.94 -24.21
CA VAL A 171 -13.10 -13.65 -23.57
C VAL A 171 -13.56 -14.95 -22.90
N GLU A 172 -14.66 -14.90 -22.14
CA GLU A 172 -15.26 -16.08 -21.49
C GLU A 172 -15.75 -17.12 -22.52
N SER A 173 -16.22 -16.67 -23.69
CA SER A 173 -16.62 -17.54 -24.80
C SER A 173 -15.43 -18.13 -25.58
N GLY A 174 -14.19 -17.73 -25.24
CA GLY A 174 -12.96 -18.24 -25.83
C GLY A 174 -12.48 -17.48 -27.08
N LYS A 175 -13.00 -16.29 -27.36
CA LYS A 175 -12.45 -15.41 -28.40
C LYS A 175 -11.17 -14.75 -27.89
N ARG A 176 -10.10 -14.81 -28.69
CA ARG A 176 -8.76 -14.33 -28.34
C ARG A 176 -8.16 -13.55 -29.49
#